data_AF-A0A655NSE8-F1
#
_entry.id   AF-A0A655NSE8-F1
#
_cell.length_a   1.000
_cell.length_b   1.000
_cell.length_c   1.000
_cell.angle_alpha   90.00
_cell.angle_beta   90.00
_cell.angle_gamma   90.00
#
_symmetry.space_group_name_H-M   'P 1'
#
loop_
_entity.id
_entity.type
_entity.pdbx_description
1 polymer ?
#
loop_
_entity_poly.entity_id
_entity_poly.type
_entity_poly.pdbx_seq_one_letter_code
_entity_poly.pdbx_strand_id
1 'polypeptide(L)'
;MKVRSANPTQRYRTEALFDFEVLQPWYMTSIALVGYVLSVLGLLALALWWRTRMILAANRKLKAQVELKTSQLRHQSKIVLSNNHQLRKQLQLHHTILGNVLDNIDASLRHLSSYAKVRAWSEFEAPFNKVKQELAQLHFMHRGDEDESKYHDLHLLIESALKSWQEEYSKALIKLTYSGEPRFVEVRQFNLDVLFNAVLTDAIKRLYKHQELTIQLEVRNAQAVIVFSDFGAPIQNIDKTMVTLSGSSYPLEELVIRSGGVLHVLALKERNVIELAWPLATLPELETIHKPEEGEQAAKVGIDEVEKEWLSKVEKLIELHYSDPNFTTSTAAQALYVSERSLQRRFKAATGKTFKESLNEVRLEKACQSLLSGAKIAQVAFDCGFNDPSYFSQRFKHHFGLSPSQFIEDQEN
;
A
#
# COMPACT_ATOMS: atom_id res chain seq x y z
N MET A 1 8.62 97.93 -17.95
CA MET A 1 7.84 98.27 -19.17
C MET A 1 7.69 99.79 -19.22
N LYS A 2 8.13 100.49 -20.27
CA LYS A 2 8.11 101.98 -20.35
C LYS A 2 6.82 102.46 -21.01
N VAL A 3 6.02 103.26 -20.31
CA VAL A 3 4.83 103.95 -20.86
C VAL A 3 5.17 105.43 -21.08
N ARG A 4 4.92 105.96 -22.27
CA ARG A 4 5.02 107.41 -22.59
C ARG A 4 3.62 108.03 -22.55
N SER A 5 3.52 109.19 -21.90
CA SER A 5 2.30 110.02 -21.89
C SER A 5 2.31 111.02 -23.07
N ALA A 6 1.13 111.23 -23.65
CA ALA A 6 0.87 112.13 -24.77
C ALA A 6 0.20 113.42 -24.27
N ASN A 7 0.97 114.43 -23.87
CA ASN A 7 0.48 115.81 -23.80
C ASN A 7 1.64 116.84 -23.85
N PRO A 8 1.60 117.91 -24.68
CA PRO A 8 2.82 118.64 -25.08
C PRO A 8 3.25 119.81 -24.18
N THR A 9 2.57 120.15 -23.09
CA THR A 9 2.78 121.45 -22.39
C THR A 9 3.19 121.40 -20.92
N GLN A 10 3.58 120.24 -20.38
CA GLN A 10 4.20 120.16 -19.06
C GLN A 10 5.52 119.37 -19.12
N ARG A 11 6.63 120.09 -19.33
CA ARG A 11 7.98 119.59 -19.11
C ARG A 11 8.41 119.84 -17.67
N TYR A 12 7.89 119.03 -16.75
CA TYR A 12 8.57 118.76 -15.48
C TYR A 12 8.84 117.27 -15.41
N ARG A 13 10.13 116.93 -15.51
CA ARG A 13 10.66 115.57 -15.52
C ARG A 13 10.80 115.12 -14.07
N THR A 14 9.71 114.70 -13.44
CA THR A 14 9.76 113.90 -12.21
C THR A 14 9.76 112.43 -12.62
N GLU A 15 10.94 111.82 -12.62
CA GLU A 15 11.09 110.36 -12.67
C GLU A 15 10.49 109.78 -11.38
N ALA A 16 9.20 109.45 -11.40
CA ALA A 16 8.59 108.67 -10.34
C ALA A 16 9.14 107.23 -10.45
N LEU A 17 10.19 106.95 -9.68
CA LEU A 17 10.65 105.61 -9.36
C LEU A 17 9.55 104.94 -8.53
N PHE A 18 8.76 104.06 -9.17
CA PHE A 18 7.91 103.13 -8.43
C PHE A 18 8.79 101.97 -7.99
N ASP A 19 9.06 101.86 -6.68
CA ASP A 19 9.62 100.66 -6.09
C ASP A 19 8.60 99.53 -6.23
N PHE A 20 8.87 98.60 -7.15
CA PHE A 20 8.18 97.32 -7.21
C PHE A 20 9.02 96.31 -6.45
N GLU A 21 8.61 95.99 -5.23
CA GLU A 21 9.13 94.82 -4.52
C GLU A 21 8.56 93.56 -5.18
N VAL A 22 9.43 92.80 -5.85
CA VAL A 22 9.10 91.43 -6.28
C VAL A 22 9.01 90.59 -5.01
N LEU A 23 7.79 90.35 -4.53
CA LEU A 23 7.58 89.41 -3.42
C LEU A 23 8.14 88.04 -3.81
N GLN A 24 8.86 87.41 -2.88
CA GLN A 24 9.49 86.12 -3.10
C GLN A 24 8.41 85.09 -3.48
N PRO A 25 8.63 84.26 -4.52
CA PRO A 25 7.61 83.34 -5.01
C PRO A 25 7.11 82.39 -3.92
N TRP A 26 5.81 82.13 -3.89
CA TRP A 26 5.15 81.33 -2.84
C TRP A 26 5.79 79.96 -2.60
N TYR A 27 6.37 79.34 -3.63
CA TYR A 27 7.04 78.03 -3.57
C TYR A 27 8.43 78.05 -2.90
N MET A 28 8.99 79.23 -2.63
CA MET A 28 10.26 79.45 -1.90
C MET A 28 10.04 79.87 -0.44
N THR A 29 8.78 79.96 0.00
CA THR A 29 8.46 80.25 1.40
C THR A 29 8.79 79.05 2.29
N SER A 30 9.15 79.31 3.54
CA SER A 30 9.43 78.25 4.52
C SER A 30 8.24 77.29 4.71
N ILE A 31 7.02 77.82 4.56
CA ILE A 31 5.77 77.05 4.65
C ILE A 31 5.66 76.05 3.47
N ALA A 32 6.01 76.46 2.25
CA ALA A 32 6.02 75.58 1.08
C ALA A 32 7.06 74.45 1.22
N LEU A 33 8.25 74.76 1.77
CA LEU A 33 9.30 73.77 2.02
C LEU A 33 8.83 72.70 3.02
N VAL A 34 8.20 73.12 4.11
CA VAL A 34 7.58 72.20 5.08
C VAL A 34 6.50 71.34 4.40
N GLY A 35 5.68 71.94 3.53
CA GLY A 35 4.69 71.21 2.72
C GLY A 35 5.31 70.14 1.82
N TYR A 36 6.42 70.44 1.14
CA TYR A 36 7.12 69.46 0.31
C TYR A 36 7.69 68.31 1.14
N VAL A 37 8.33 68.60 2.27
CA VAL A 37 8.87 67.57 3.17
C VAL A 37 7.76 66.66 3.69
N LEU A 38 6.63 67.23 4.11
CA LEU A 38 5.46 66.45 4.53
C LEU A 38 4.88 65.60 3.40
N SER A 39 4.83 66.13 2.17
CA SER A 39 4.36 65.36 1.01
C SER A 39 5.25 64.16 0.71
N VAL A 40 6.58 64.33 0.79
CA VAL A 40 7.56 63.26 0.57
C VAL A 40 7.48 62.20 1.67
N LEU A 41 7.34 62.63 2.94
CA LEU A 41 7.13 61.72 4.05
C LEU A 41 5.82 60.94 3.92
N GLY A 42 4.74 61.59 3.48
CA GLY A 42 3.46 60.96 3.20
C GLY A 42 3.55 59.90 2.09
N LEU A 43 4.24 60.22 0.99
CA LEU A 43 4.49 59.27 -0.11
C LEU A 43 5.33 58.08 0.34
N LEU A 44 6.37 58.31 1.14
CA LEU A 44 7.20 57.25 1.73
C LEU A 44 6.37 56.33 2.65
N ALA A 45 5.55 56.91 3.53
CA ALA A 45 4.68 56.14 4.42
C ALA A 45 3.68 55.28 3.63
N LEU A 46 3.11 55.83 2.55
CA LEU A 46 2.15 55.12 1.70
C LEU A 46 2.83 53.98 0.92
N ALA A 47 4.04 54.19 0.41
CA ALA A 47 4.85 53.15 -0.22
C ALA A 47 5.21 52.02 0.75
N LEU A 48 5.62 52.35 1.98
CA LEU A 48 5.92 51.37 3.04
C LEU A 48 4.67 50.59 3.47
N TRP A 49 3.53 51.26 3.60
CA TRP A 49 2.25 50.63 3.91
C TRP A 49 1.83 49.66 2.81
N TRP A 50 1.93 50.08 1.54
CA TRP A 50 1.59 49.24 0.39
C TRP A 50 2.51 48.02 0.29
N ARG A 51 3.82 48.22 0.44
CA ARG A 51 4.81 47.13 0.47
C ARG A 51 4.50 46.11 1.57
N THR A 52 4.23 46.58 2.78
CA THR A 52 3.88 45.71 3.93
C THR A 52 2.63 44.89 3.63
N ARG A 53 1.59 45.52 3.07
CA ARG A 53 0.34 44.84 2.69
C ARG A 53 0.55 43.77 1.61
N MET A 54 1.38 44.06 0.61
CA MET A 54 1.74 43.10 -0.44
C MET A 54 2.48 41.88 0.10
N ILE A 55 3.48 42.09 0.98
CA ILE A 55 4.25 40.99 1.59
C ILE A 55 3.35 40.11 2.46
N LEU A 56 2.47 40.72 3.27
CA LEU A 56 1.51 39.98 4.08
C LEU A 56 0.56 39.14 3.22
N ALA A 57 0.09 39.68 2.08
CA ALA A 57 -0.75 38.94 1.15
C ALA A 57 0.01 37.78 0.47
N ALA A 58 1.27 37.98 0.08
CA ALA A 58 2.12 36.93 -0.50
C ALA A 58 2.40 35.80 0.51
N ASN A 59 2.73 36.14 1.75
CA ASN A 59 2.96 35.17 2.82
C ASN A 59 1.72 34.34 3.14
N ARG A 60 0.53 34.94 3.11
CA ARG A 60 -0.74 34.19 3.28
C ARG A 60 -0.94 33.15 2.17
N LYS A 61 -0.68 33.52 0.90
CA LYS A 61 -0.77 32.59 -0.23
C LYS A 61 0.25 31.45 -0.12
N LEU A 62 1.49 31.77 0.24
CA LEU A 62 2.54 30.77 0.42
C LEU A 62 2.17 29.79 1.55
N LYS A 63 1.68 30.30 2.68
CA LYS A 63 1.23 29.47 3.80
C LYS A 63 0.11 28.50 3.39
N ALA A 64 -0.89 28.99 2.65
CA ALA A 64 -1.97 28.15 2.14
C ALA A 64 -1.47 27.05 1.18
N GLN A 65 -0.49 27.36 0.32
CA GLN A 65 0.12 26.36 -0.58
C GLN A 65 0.92 25.30 0.19
N VAL A 66 1.69 25.70 1.20
CA VAL A 66 2.44 24.76 2.05
C VAL A 66 1.48 23.87 2.84
N GLU A 67 0.39 24.42 3.39
CA GLU A 67 -0.61 23.65 4.11
C GLU A 67 -1.33 22.64 3.20
N LEU A 68 -1.70 23.06 1.98
CA LEU A 68 -2.27 22.15 0.98
C LEU A 68 -1.28 21.03 0.61
N LYS A 69 -0.02 21.36 0.32
CA LYS A 69 0.99 20.35 -0.04
C LYS A 69 1.34 19.41 1.11
N THR A 70 1.42 19.91 2.34
CA THR A 70 1.67 19.07 3.53
C THR A 70 0.49 18.14 3.80
N SER A 71 -0.75 18.62 3.63
CA SER A 71 -1.96 17.79 3.72
C SER A 71 -1.98 16.69 2.64
N GLN A 72 -1.63 17.03 1.38
CA GLN A 72 -1.54 16.06 0.28
C GLN A 72 -0.48 14.98 0.56
N LEU A 73 0.71 15.37 1.04
CA LEU A 73 1.76 14.41 1.38
C LEU A 73 1.35 13.49 2.54
N ARG A 74 0.71 14.02 3.58
CA ARG A 74 0.18 13.21 4.69
C ARG A 74 -0.86 12.20 4.20
N HIS A 75 -1.75 12.63 3.30
CA HIS A 75 -2.74 11.73 2.70
C HIS A 75 -2.09 10.62 1.87
N GLN A 76 -1.08 10.95 1.05
CA GLN A 76 -0.32 9.97 0.27
C GLN A 76 0.43 8.98 1.17
N SER A 77 1.10 9.46 2.23
CA SER A 77 1.78 8.62 3.21
C SER A 77 0.79 7.65 3.89
N LYS A 78 -0.39 8.13 4.30
CA LYS A 78 -1.43 7.29 4.90
C LYS A 78 -1.91 6.17 3.97
N ILE A 79 -2.05 6.46 2.67
CA ILE A 79 -2.40 5.44 1.67
C ILE A 79 -1.29 4.40 1.54
N VAL A 80 -0.03 4.83 1.43
CA VAL A 80 1.12 3.91 1.30
C VAL A 80 1.24 3.01 2.52
N LEU A 81 1.10 3.57 3.73
CA LEU A 81 1.11 2.81 4.98
C LEU A 81 -0.04 1.81 5.05
N SER A 82 -1.25 2.21 4.63
CA SER A 82 -2.39 1.31 4.53
C SER A 82 -2.14 0.16 3.54
N ASN A 83 -1.54 0.46 2.38
CA ASN A 83 -1.25 -0.54 1.35
C ASN A 83 -0.15 -1.51 1.82
N ASN A 84 0.87 -1.00 2.51
CA ASN A 84 1.93 -1.82 3.09
C ASN A 84 1.40 -2.70 4.23
N HIS A 85 0.51 -2.17 5.07
CA HIS A 85 -0.19 -2.94 6.09
C HIS A 85 -1.03 -4.06 5.47
N GLN A 86 -1.76 -3.76 4.39
CA GLN A 86 -2.54 -4.75 3.63
C GLN A 86 -1.64 -5.86 3.04
N LEU A 87 -0.51 -5.50 2.43
CA LEU A 87 0.48 -6.47 1.92
C LEU A 87 1.08 -7.34 3.04
N ARG A 88 1.40 -6.76 4.20
CA ARG A 88 1.87 -7.51 5.37
C ARG A 88 0.81 -8.50 5.86
N LYS A 89 -0.45 -8.08 5.89
CA LYS A 89 -1.58 -8.95 6.24
C LYS A 89 -1.75 -10.09 5.23
N GLN A 90 -1.60 -9.82 3.93
CA GLN A 90 -1.62 -10.87 2.89
C GLN A 90 -0.48 -11.88 3.07
N LEU A 91 0.75 -11.41 3.32
CA LEU A 91 1.89 -12.29 3.58
C LEU A 91 1.70 -13.12 4.85
N GLN A 92 1.16 -12.51 5.91
CA GLN A 92 0.85 -13.20 7.16
C GLN A 92 -0.23 -14.27 6.97
N LEU A 93 -1.25 -13.98 6.14
CA LEU A 93 -2.26 -14.96 5.73
C LEU A 93 -1.63 -16.14 5.01
N HIS A 94 -0.81 -15.89 4.00
CA HIS A 94 -0.10 -16.94 3.27
C HIS A 94 0.74 -17.82 4.20
N HIS A 95 1.51 -17.22 5.11
CA HIS A 95 2.33 -17.97 6.07
C HIS A 95 1.48 -18.79 7.04
N THR A 96 0.35 -18.25 7.51
CA THR A 96 -0.54 -18.95 8.44
C THR A 96 -1.24 -20.13 7.76
N ILE A 97 -1.65 -19.96 6.49
CA ILE A 97 -2.25 -21.06 5.71
C ILE A 97 -1.21 -22.16 5.49
N LEU A 98 0.02 -21.79 5.09
CA LEU A 98 1.10 -22.77 4.94
C LEU A 98 1.40 -23.51 6.24
N GLY A 99 1.44 -22.80 7.37
CA GLY A 99 1.62 -23.40 8.70
C GLY A 99 0.51 -24.38 9.07
N ASN A 100 -0.76 -23.96 8.91
CA ASN A 100 -1.91 -24.83 9.20
C ASN A 100 -1.93 -26.07 8.29
N VAL A 101 -1.56 -25.94 7.02
CA VAL A 101 -1.51 -27.08 6.09
C VAL A 101 -0.35 -28.02 6.43
N LEU A 102 0.82 -27.48 6.83
CA LEU A 102 1.93 -28.29 7.31
C LEU A 102 1.57 -29.06 8.60
N ASP A 103 0.89 -28.41 9.54
CA ASP A 103 0.42 -29.03 10.78
C ASP A 103 -0.64 -30.12 10.50
N ASN A 104 -1.52 -29.89 9.54
CA ASN A 104 -2.53 -30.87 9.11
C ASN A 104 -1.90 -32.06 8.38
N ILE A 105 -0.93 -31.82 7.48
CA ILE A 105 -0.18 -32.89 6.81
C ILE A 105 0.57 -33.72 7.85
N ASP A 106 1.21 -33.09 8.84
CA ASP A 106 1.90 -33.81 9.91
C ASP A 106 0.90 -34.64 10.76
N ALA A 107 -0.24 -34.06 11.14
CA ALA A 107 -1.30 -34.79 11.85
C ALA A 107 -1.84 -35.97 11.02
N SER A 108 -2.10 -35.76 9.73
CA SER A 108 -2.59 -36.77 8.79
C SER A 108 -1.53 -37.85 8.52
N LEU A 109 -0.24 -37.51 8.44
CA LEU A 109 0.89 -38.45 8.33
C LEU A 109 1.06 -39.28 9.60
N ARG A 110 0.91 -38.68 10.78
CA ARG A 110 0.90 -39.42 12.06
C ARG A 110 -0.27 -40.39 12.10
N HIS A 111 -1.46 -39.97 11.66
CA HIS A 111 -2.62 -40.84 11.52
C HIS A 111 -2.34 -41.99 10.54
N LEU A 112 -1.83 -41.72 9.33
CA LEU A 112 -1.41 -42.75 8.37
C LEU A 112 -0.40 -43.72 8.97
N SER A 113 0.60 -43.23 9.72
CA SER A 113 1.59 -44.09 10.39
C SER A 113 0.96 -44.97 11.47
N SER A 114 -0.09 -44.48 12.14
CA SER A 114 -0.82 -45.21 13.18
C SER A 114 -1.73 -46.27 12.58
N TYR A 115 -2.38 -45.99 11.45
CA TYR A 115 -3.23 -46.95 10.72
C TYR A 115 -2.39 -48.00 9.97
N ALA A 116 -1.26 -47.62 9.37
CA ALA A 116 -0.30 -48.53 8.74
C ALA A 116 0.21 -49.60 9.71
N LYS A 117 0.29 -49.29 11.00
CA LYS A 117 0.66 -50.25 12.05
C LYS A 117 -0.44 -51.24 12.42
N VAL A 118 -1.71 -50.99 12.08
CA VAL A 118 -2.85 -51.69 12.70
C VAL A 118 -3.56 -52.69 11.79
N ARG A 119 -3.87 -52.46 10.50
CA ARG A 119 -4.36 -53.53 9.58
C ARG A 119 -4.66 -53.05 8.15
N ALA A 120 -4.72 -54.05 7.25
CA ALA A 120 -5.38 -54.17 5.93
C ALA A 120 -5.56 -52.92 5.04
N TRP A 121 -5.06 -53.05 3.80
CA TRP A 121 -4.93 -52.02 2.76
C TRP A 121 -6.20 -51.22 2.38
N SER A 122 -7.40 -51.61 2.79
CA SER A 122 -8.66 -50.92 2.44
C SER A 122 -8.98 -49.71 3.32
N GLU A 123 -8.52 -49.68 4.58
CA GLU A 123 -8.78 -48.53 5.48
C GLU A 123 -7.80 -47.37 5.28
N PHE A 124 -6.76 -47.59 4.45
CA PHE A 124 -5.73 -46.61 4.13
C PHE A 124 -6.20 -45.55 3.12
N GLU A 125 -7.29 -45.83 2.40
CA GLU A 125 -7.76 -45.03 1.28
C GLU A 125 -8.30 -43.67 1.73
N ALA A 126 -9.04 -43.62 2.84
CA ALA A 126 -9.58 -42.36 3.37
C ALA A 126 -8.50 -41.41 3.94
N PRO A 127 -7.54 -41.87 4.78
CA PRO A 127 -6.42 -41.01 5.22
C PRO A 127 -5.50 -40.61 4.07
N PHE A 128 -5.27 -41.48 3.09
CA PHE A 128 -4.47 -41.18 1.90
C PHE A 128 -5.15 -40.13 1.01
N ASN A 129 -6.45 -40.25 0.77
CA ASN A 129 -7.24 -39.27 0.04
C ASN A 129 -7.27 -37.92 0.77
N LYS A 130 -7.30 -37.93 2.12
CA LYS A 130 -7.19 -36.72 2.93
C LYS A 130 -5.83 -36.03 2.76
N VAL A 131 -4.72 -36.75 2.85
CA VAL A 131 -3.38 -36.20 2.58
C VAL A 131 -3.23 -35.74 1.13
N LYS A 132 -3.79 -36.48 0.17
CA LYS A 132 -3.82 -36.08 -1.24
C LYS A 132 -4.63 -34.80 -1.46
N GLN A 133 -5.72 -34.61 -0.74
CA GLN A 133 -6.54 -33.41 -0.77
C GLN A 133 -5.82 -32.22 -0.10
N GLU A 134 -5.15 -32.43 1.04
CA GLU A 134 -4.32 -31.43 1.73
C GLU A 134 -3.07 -31.03 0.89
N LEU A 135 -2.46 -31.97 0.18
CA LEU A 135 -1.36 -31.72 -0.77
C LEU A 135 -1.85 -31.03 -2.06
N ALA A 136 -3.05 -31.38 -2.55
CA ALA A 136 -3.66 -30.68 -3.68
C ALA A 136 -3.88 -29.20 -3.32
N GLN A 137 -4.30 -28.90 -2.09
CA GLN A 137 -4.39 -27.51 -1.60
C GLN A 137 -3.03 -26.78 -1.65
N LEU A 138 -1.90 -27.42 -1.31
CA LEU A 138 -0.56 -26.83 -1.49
C LEU A 138 -0.17 -26.62 -2.95
N HIS A 139 -0.50 -27.57 -3.84
CA HIS A 139 -0.22 -27.45 -5.27
C HIS A 139 -0.94 -26.24 -5.87
N PHE A 140 -2.17 -25.96 -5.43
CA PHE A 140 -3.00 -24.87 -5.96
C PHE A 140 -2.68 -23.48 -5.39
N MET A 141 -1.86 -23.38 -4.33
CA MET A 141 -1.45 -22.09 -3.74
C MET A 141 -0.17 -21.49 -4.33
N HIS A 142 0.59 -22.25 -5.12
CA HIS A 142 1.96 -21.87 -5.51
C HIS A 142 2.13 -21.44 -6.97
N ARG A 143 1.09 -21.52 -7.82
CA ARG A 143 1.22 -21.11 -9.23
C ARG A 143 0.27 -19.97 -9.53
N GLY A 144 0.79 -18.74 -9.45
CA GLY A 144 0.17 -17.55 -10.03
C GLY A 144 0.21 -17.54 -11.56
N ASP A 145 0.03 -18.70 -12.20
CA ASP A 145 -0.22 -18.80 -13.63
C ASP A 145 -1.71 -18.61 -13.85
N GLU A 146 -2.06 -17.77 -14.84
CA GLU A 146 -3.43 -17.35 -15.15
C GLU A 146 -4.37 -18.48 -15.60
N ASP A 147 -3.90 -19.74 -15.69
CA ASP A 147 -4.61 -20.78 -16.46
C ASP A 147 -4.95 -22.11 -15.75
N GLU A 148 -4.51 -22.42 -14.53
CA GLU A 148 -4.60 -23.83 -14.07
C GLU A 148 -5.05 -24.15 -12.62
N SER A 149 -5.71 -23.24 -11.89
CA SER A 149 -6.58 -23.73 -10.81
C SER A 149 -7.85 -22.93 -10.67
N LYS A 150 -8.96 -23.58 -11.04
CA LYS A 150 -10.30 -23.03 -10.97
C LYS A 150 -10.96 -23.30 -9.63
N TYR A 151 -10.40 -24.11 -8.73
CA TYR A 151 -11.13 -24.61 -7.55
C TYR A 151 -10.46 -24.24 -6.24
N HIS A 152 -11.21 -23.59 -5.34
CA HIS A 152 -10.70 -23.15 -4.04
C HIS A 152 -11.66 -23.51 -2.90
N ASP A 153 -11.12 -23.90 -1.75
CA ASP A 153 -11.92 -24.11 -0.54
C ASP A 153 -12.24 -22.78 0.13
N LEU A 154 -13.50 -22.38 0.04
CA LEU A 154 -13.97 -21.11 0.57
C LEU A 154 -13.95 -21.07 2.10
N HIS A 155 -14.15 -22.22 2.76
CA HIS A 155 -14.13 -22.34 4.22
C HIS A 155 -12.74 -22.08 4.78
N LEU A 156 -11.72 -22.73 4.21
CA LEU A 156 -10.34 -22.55 4.64
C LEU A 156 -9.87 -21.10 4.47
N LEU A 157 -10.24 -20.48 3.34
CA LEU A 157 -9.85 -19.10 3.03
C LEU A 157 -10.51 -18.10 3.99
N ILE A 158 -11.80 -18.22 4.26
CA ILE A 158 -12.48 -17.32 5.20
C ILE A 158 -12.01 -17.56 6.63
N GLU A 159 -11.87 -18.82 7.06
CA GLU A 159 -11.39 -19.13 8.41
C GLU A 159 -9.99 -18.56 8.65
N SER A 160 -9.10 -18.70 7.67
CA SER A 160 -7.75 -18.12 7.72
C SER A 160 -7.78 -16.59 7.75
N ALA A 161 -8.64 -15.96 6.96
CA ALA A 161 -8.88 -14.52 7.01
C ALA A 161 -9.30 -14.10 8.43
N LEU A 162 -10.30 -14.75 9.01
CA LEU A 162 -10.82 -14.40 10.33
C LEU A 162 -9.78 -14.58 11.45
N LYS A 163 -8.98 -15.64 11.40
CA LYS A 163 -7.88 -15.86 12.34
C LYS A 163 -6.88 -14.69 12.32
N SER A 164 -6.59 -14.13 11.15
CA SER A 164 -5.66 -12.99 11.01
C SER A 164 -6.20 -11.64 11.51
N TRP A 165 -7.53 -11.53 11.62
CA TRP A 165 -8.26 -10.33 12.08
C TRP A 165 -8.73 -10.45 13.53
N GLN A 166 -8.59 -11.62 14.15
CA GLN A 166 -9.07 -11.89 15.50
C GLN A 166 -8.48 -10.92 16.53
N GLU A 167 -7.20 -10.56 16.38
CA GLU A 167 -6.53 -9.63 17.30
C GLU A 167 -7.10 -8.22 17.21
N GLU A 168 -7.28 -7.66 16.01
CA GLU A 168 -7.83 -6.32 15.82
C GLU A 168 -9.29 -6.23 16.31
N TYR A 169 -10.11 -7.22 16.00
CA TYR A 169 -11.50 -7.27 16.45
C TYR A 169 -11.60 -7.41 17.97
N SER A 170 -10.74 -8.23 18.58
CA SER A 170 -10.69 -8.34 20.04
C SER A 170 -10.26 -7.04 20.72
N LYS A 171 -9.26 -6.33 20.15
CA LYS A 171 -8.86 -4.98 20.62
C LYS A 171 -9.99 -3.96 20.47
N ALA A 172 -10.79 -4.06 19.41
CA ALA A 172 -11.97 -3.24 19.19
C ALA A 172 -13.17 -3.63 20.08
N LEU A 173 -13.05 -4.70 20.88
CA LEU A 173 -14.13 -5.30 21.69
C LEU A 173 -15.31 -5.76 20.84
N ILE A 174 -15.05 -6.21 19.60
CA ILE A 174 -16.08 -6.73 18.68
C ILE A 174 -15.96 -8.25 18.65
N LYS A 175 -17.08 -8.94 18.82
CA LYS A 175 -17.14 -10.41 18.75
C LYS A 175 -17.22 -10.85 17.29
N LEU A 176 -16.38 -11.81 16.92
CA LEU A 176 -16.36 -12.44 15.60
C LEU A 176 -16.90 -13.87 15.73
N THR A 177 -17.95 -14.20 14.97
CA THR A 177 -18.49 -15.56 14.92
C THR A 177 -18.55 -16.05 13.48
N TYR A 178 -18.08 -17.27 13.26
CA TYR A 178 -18.12 -17.95 11.98
C TYR A 178 -18.75 -19.33 12.11
N SER A 179 -19.64 -19.67 11.19
CA SER A 179 -20.21 -21.01 11.06
C SER A 179 -20.29 -21.41 9.59
N GLY A 180 -19.70 -22.54 9.22
CA GLY A 180 -19.67 -23.01 7.85
C GLY A 180 -19.01 -24.37 7.72
N GLU A 181 -19.30 -25.07 6.63
CA GLU A 181 -18.63 -26.32 6.25
C GLU A 181 -17.67 -26.09 5.07
N PRO A 182 -16.68 -26.99 4.83
CA PRO A 182 -15.84 -26.94 3.64
C PRO A 182 -16.64 -26.93 2.34
N ARG A 183 -16.43 -25.92 1.49
CA ARG A 183 -17.13 -25.78 0.21
C ARG A 183 -16.15 -25.31 -0.85
N PHE A 184 -16.03 -26.11 -1.91
CA PHE A 184 -15.18 -25.79 -3.06
C PHE A 184 -15.95 -24.90 -4.03
N VAL A 185 -15.32 -23.84 -4.49
CA VAL A 185 -15.89 -22.88 -5.45
C VAL A 185 -15.06 -22.79 -6.70
N GLU A 186 -15.73 -22.53 -7.82
CA GLU A 186 -15.05 -22.19 -9.05
C GLU A 186 -14.68 -20.69 -9.06
N VAL A 187 -13.40 -20.38 -9.17
CA VAL A 187 -12.87 -19.01 -9.20
C VAL A 187 -12.09 -18.81 -10.49
N ARG A 188 -12.44 -17.76 -11.24
CA ARG A 188 -11.79 -17.44 -12.52
C ARG A 188 -10.46 -16.71 -12.35
N GLN A 189 -10.39 -15.84 -11.36
CA GLN A 189 -9.18 -15.10 -10.98
C GLN A 189 -9.08 -15.10 -9.46
N PHE A 190 -7.96 -15.60 -8.93
CA PHE A 190 -7.76 -15.65 -7.48
C PHE A 190 -7.57 -14.24 -6.90
N ASN A 191 -8.55 -13.78 -6.13
CA ASN A 191 -8.51 -12.52 -5.39
C ASN A 191 -9.37 -12.57 -4.11
N LEU A 192 -9.76 -13.77 -3.67
CA LEU A 192 -10.69 -13.96 -2.56
C LEU A 192 -10.15 -13.44 -1.23
N ASP A 193 -8.84 -13.56 -1.02
CA ASP A 193 -8.14 -13.00 0.14
C ASP A 193 -8.30 -11.48 0.21
N VAL A 194 -8.18 -10.80 -0.93
CA VAL A 194 -8.33 -9.35 -1.05
C VAL A 194 -9.78 -8.93 -0.78
N LEU A 195 -10.74 -9.69 -1.30
CA LEU A 195 -12.17 -9.45 -1.08
C LEU A 195 -12.55 -9.59 0.40
N PHE A 196 -12.14 -10.67 1.06
CA PHE A 196 -12.44 -10.89 2.48
C PHE A 196 -11.79 -9.82 3.36
N ASN A 197 -10.54 -9.44 3.07
CA ASN A 197 -9.87 -8.37 3.80
C ASN A 197 -10.58 -7.03 3.65
N ALA A 198 -11.07 -6.70 2.46
CA ALA A 198 -11.81 -5.46 2.23
C ALA A 198 -13.12 -5.43 3.04
N VAL A 199 -13.89 -6.53 3.03
CA VAL A 199 -15.15 -6.64 3.78
C VAL A 199 -14.91 -6.60 5.29
N LEU A 200 -13.90 -7.29 5.79
CA LEU A 200 -13.55 -7.29 7.22
C LEU A 200 -13.01 -5.93 7.69
N THR A 201 -12.26 -5.23 6.83
CA THR A 201 -11.78 -3.86 7.10
C THR A 201 -12.94 -2.86 7.15
N ASP A 202 -13.95 -3.02 6.31
CA ASP A 202 -15.15 -2.18 6.36
C ASP A 202 -15.97 -2.48 7.62
N ALA A 203 -16.12 -3.77 7.96
CA ALA A 203 -16.91 -4.21 9.10
C ALA A 203 -16.35 -3.70 10.43
N ILE A 204 -15.04 -3.75 10.64
CA ILE A 204 -14.43 -3.25 11.89
C ILE A 204 -14.59 -1.74 12.05
N LYS A 205 -14.70 -0.98 10.95
CA LYS A 205 -14.87 0.49 10.98
C LYS A 205 -16.30 0.91 11.32
N ARG A 206 -17.31 0.10 10.93
CA ARG A 206 -18.74 0.42 11.14
C ARG A 206 -19.30 -0.13 12.45
N LEU A 207 -18.68 -1.18 13.00
CA LEU A 207 -19.12 -1.85 14.22
C LEU A 207 -18.73 -1.07 15.48
N TYR A 208 -19.62 -1.04 16.46
CA TYR A 208 -19.38 -0.45 17.78
C TYR A 208 -18.85 -1.49 18.77
N LYS A 209 -18.26 -1.02 19.88
CA LYS A 209 -17.77 -1.89 20.97
C LYS A 209 -18.89 -2.79 21.49
N HIS A 210 -18.57 -4.05 21.75
CA HIS A 210 -19.45 -5.14 22.22
C HIS A 210 -20.51 -5.61 21.20
N GLN A 211 -20.42 -5.18 19.95
CA GLN A 211 -21.23 -5.75 18.88
C GLN A 211 -20.60 -7.03 18.33
N GLU A 212 -21.39 -7.75 17.52
CA GLU A 212 -21.01 -9.00 16.91
C GLU A 212 -21.08 -8.91 15.38
N LEU A 213 -20.03 -9.41 14.72
CA LEU A 213 -20.01 -9.71 13.30
C LEU A 213 -20.21 -11.21 13.13
N THR A 214 -21.34 -11.60 12.55
CA THR A 214 -21.67 -13.00 12.27
C THR A 214 -21.41 -13.31 10.80
N ILE A 215 -20.69 -14.40 10.56
CA ILE A 215 -20.29 -14.83 9.21
C ILE A 215 -20.77 -16.26 9.02
N GLN A 216 -21.55 -16.49 7.97
CA GLN A 216 -22.13 -17.80 7.67
C GLN A 216 -21.77 -18.21 6.25
N LEU A 217 -21.29 -19.44 6.09
CA LEU A 217 -21.08 -20.05 4.78
C LEU A 217 -22.18 -21.07 4.53
N GLU A 218 -23.05 -20.77 3.58
CA GLU A 218 -24.22 -21.57 3.22
C GLU A 218 -24.17 -21.95 1.74
N VAL A 219 -24.94 -22.96 1.34
CA VAL A 219 -25.14 -23.29 -0.08
C VAL A 219 -26.56 -22.89 -0.48
N ARG A 220 -26.67 -22.05 -1.51
CA ARG A 220 -27.95 -21.61 -2.07
C ARG A 220 -27.88 -21.75 -3.59
N ASN A 221 -28.85 -22.44 -4.21
CA ASN A 221 -28.96 -22.56 -5.67
C ASN A 221 -27.66 -22.95 -6.39
N ALA A 222 -26.96 -23.98 -5.92
CA ALA A 222 -25.66 -24.43 -6.45
C ALA A 222 -24.53 -23.38 -6.40
N GLN A 223 -24.66 -22.40 -5.50
CA GLN A 223 -23.61 -21.44 -5.17
C GLN A 223 -23.23 -21.56 -3.70
N ALA A 224 -21.95 -21.42 -3.40
CA ALA A 224 -21.48 -21.18 -2.04
C ALA A 224 -21.63 -19.69 -1.74
N VAL A 225 -22.39 -19.36 -0.70
CA VAL A 225 -22.72 -17.99 -0.30
C VAL A 225 -22.13 -17.73 1.08
N ILE A 226 -21.20 -16.78 1.16
CA ILE A 226 -20.75 -16.22 2.44
C ILE A 226 -21.59 -15.00 2.77
N VAL A 227 -22.23 -15.03 3.93
CA VAL A 227 -23.06 -13.96 4.46
C VAL A 227 -22.35 -13.32 5.64
N PHE A 228 -22.02 -12.04 5.52
CA PHE A 228 -21.55 -11.20 6.63
C PHE A 228 -22.73 -10.39 7.15
N SER A 229 -22.99 -10.46 8.45
CA SER A 229 -24.12 -9.82 9.09
C SER A 229 -23.69 -9.07 10.35
N ASP A 230 -24.14 -7.82 10.48
CA ASP A 230 -23.86 -7.00 11.64
C ASP A 230 -24.96 -5.97 11.93
N PHE A 231 -24.83 -5.30 13.08
CA PHE A 231 -25.75 -4.29 13.60
C PHE A 231 -25.06 -2.90 13.72
N GLY A 232 -24.00 -2.67 12.95
CA GLY A 232 -23.21 -1.44 12.98
C GLY A 232 -23.85 -0.28 12.23
N ALA A 233 -23.07 0.77 11.98
CA ALA A 233 -23.50 1.88 11.13
C ALA A 233 -23.88 1.38 9.71
N PRO A 234 -24.88 1.98 9.04
CA PRO A 234 -25.37 1.50 7.75
C PRO A 234 -24.27 1.52 6.69
N ILE A 235 -24.19 0.46 5.89
CA ILE A 235 -23.20 0.34 4.81
C ILE A 235 -23.43 1.45 3.77
N GLN A 236 -22.37 2.19 3.43
CA GLN A 236 -22.38 3.23 2.40
C GLN A 236 -21.38 2.90 1.29
N ASN A 237 -21.88 2.66 0.08
CA ASN A 237 -21.08 2.50 -1.14
C ASN A 237 -19.94 1.45 -1.05
N ILE A 238 -20.14 0.32 -0.37
CA ILE A 238 -19.10 -0.71 -0.24
C ILE A 238 -18.69 -1.30 -1.59
N ASP A 239 -19.64 -1.39 -2.53
CA ASP A 239 -19.46 -1.75 -3.95
C ASP A 239 -18.36 -0.93 -4.64
N LYS A 240 -18.30 0.37 -4.32
CA LYS A 240 -17.34 1.34 -4.90
C LYS A 240 -16.07 1.48 -4.08
N THR A 241 -15.88 0.67 -3.04
CA THR A 241 -14.67 0.72 -2.22
C THR A 241 -13.49 0.32 -3.09
N MET A 242 -12.51 1.20 -3.18
CA MET A 242 -11.29 0.97 -3.95
C MET A 242 -10.38 0.02 -3.19
N VAL A 243 -10.03 -1.10 -3.82
CA VAL A 243 -9.19 -2.15 -3.26
C VAL A 243 -8.00 -2.38 -4.18
N THR A 244 -6.79 -2.46 -3.60
CA THR A 244 -5.57 -2.68 -4.38
C THR A 244 -5.34 -4.17 -4.62
N LEU A 245 -5.19 -4.56 -5.88
CA LEU A 245 -4.72 -5.87 -6.31
C LEU A 245 -3.52 -5.68 -7.24
N SER A 246 -2.38 -6.31 -6.93
CA SER A 246 -1.16 -6.26 -7.77
C SER A 246 -0.73 -4.86 -8.18
N GLY A 247 -0.84 -3.89 -7.27
CA GLY A 247 -0.45 -2.49 -7.48
C GLY A 247 -1.46 -1.61 -8.24
N SER A 248 -2.58 -2.17 -8.69
CA SER A 248 -3.68 -1.43 -9.31
C SER A 248 -4.91 -1.40 -8.40
N SER A 249 -5.68 -0.31 -8.44
CA SER A 249 -6.85 -0.15 -7.58
C SER A 249 -8.13 -0.38 -8.37
N TYR A 250 -8.99 -1.26 -7.85
CA TYR A 250 -10.25 -1.66 -8.47
C TYR A 250 -11.40 -1.49 -7.46
N PRO A 251 -12.61 -1.14 -7.91
CA PRO A 251 -13.81 -1.25 -7.08
C PRO A 251 -14.01 -2.69 -6.60
N LEU A 252 -14.49 -2.85 -5.37
CA LEU A 252 -14.74 -4.17 -4.77
C LEU A 252 -15.66 -5.03 -5.64
N GLU A 253 -16.74 -4.44 -6.18
CA GLU A 253 -17.67 -5.13 -7.06
C GLU A 253 -16.98 -5.69 -8.31
N GLU A 254 -16.05 -4.94 -8.90
CA GLU A 254 -15.30 -5.38 -10.08
C GLU A 254 -14.43 -6.61 -9.77
N LEU A 255 -13.81 -6.66 -8.59
CA LEU A 255 -13.02 -7.80 -8.15
C LEU A 255 -13.90 -9.04 -7.92
N VAL A 256 -15.11 -8.86 -7.38
CA VAL A 256 -16.08 -9.96 -7.21
C VAL A 256 -16.50 -10.51 -8.59
N ILE A 257 -16.77 -9.64 -9.56
CA ILE A 257 -17.11 -10.05 -10.93
C ILE A 257 -15.94 -10.79 -11.60
N ARG A 258 -14.71 -10.31 -11.43
CA ARG A 258 -13.49 -10.93 -11.98
C ARG A 258 -13.23 -12.33 -11.42
N SER A 259 -13.56 -12.57 -10.16
CA SER A 259 -13.50 -13.92 -9.57
C SER A 259 -14.61 -14.85 -10.06
N GLY A 260 -15.63 -14.32 -10.75
CA GLY A 260 -16.81 -15.07 -11.17
C GLY A 260 -17.90 -15.15 -10.09
N GLY A 261 -17.80 -14.32 -9.05
CA GLY A 261 -18.77 -14.23 -7.98
C GLY A 261 -19.81 -13.13 -8.18
N VAL A 262 -20.75 -13.06 -7.24
CA VAL A 262 -21.79 -12.03 -7.16
C VAL A 262 -21.77 -11.40 -5.77
N LEU A 263 -21.89 -10.07 -5.73
CA LEU A 263 -21.98 -9.28 -4.50
C LEU A 263 -23.40 -8.75 -4.33
N HIS A 264 -24.01 -9.02 -3.18
CA HIS A 264 -25.26 -8.40 -2.76
C HIS A 264 -25.06 -7.68 -1.44
N VAL A 265 -25.53 -6.43 -1.37
CA VAL A 265 -25.40 -5.58 -0.18
C VAL A 265 -26.77 -5.10 0.22
N LEU A 266 -27.15 -5.37 1.46
CA LEU A 266 -28.41 -4.95 2.06
C LEU A 266 -28.09 -4.12 3.31
N ALA A 267 -28.33 -2.81 3.22
CA ALA A 267 -28.23 -1.89 4.35
C ALA A 267 -29.64 -1.58 4.88
N LEU A 268 -30.06 -2.26 5.96
CA LEU A 268 -31.30 -1.98 6.67
C LEU A 268 -31.01 -1.14 7.91
N LYS A 269 -32.02 -0.44 8.45
CA LYS A 269 -31.87 0.39 9.66
C LYS A 269 -31.36 -0.38 10.88
N GLU A 270 -31.64 -1.68 10.94
CA GLU A 270 -31.34 -2.53 12.09
C GLU A 270 -30.38 -3.67 11.75
N ARG A 271 -29.98 -3.83 10.48
CA ARG A 271 -29.11 -4.93 10.08
C ARG A 271 -28.41 -4.64 8.76
N ASN A 272 -27.10 -4.80 8.75
CA ASN A 272 -26.31 -4.82 7.55
C ASN A 272 -26.07 -6.28 7.14
N VAL A 273 -26.22 -6.57 5.85
CA VAL A 273 -25.90 -7.88 5.28
C VAL A 273 -25.09 -7.68 4.01
N ILE A 274 -23.96 -8.38 3.90
CA ILE A 274 -23.17 -8.49 2.68
C ILE A 274 -23.13 -9.97 2.32
N GLU A 275 -23.64 -10.31 1.14
CA GLU A 275 -23.59 -11.66 0.60
C GLU A 275 -22.60 -11.71 -0.57
N LEU A 276 -21.67 -12.65 -0.51
CA LEU A 276 -20.73 -12.97 -1.57
C LEU A 276 -20.99 -14.40 -2.02
N ALA A 277 -21.31 -14.60 -3.29
CA ALA A 277 -21.70 -15.90 -3.84
C ALA A 277 -20.77 -16.31 -4.98
N TRP A 278 -20.31 -17.56 -4.96
CA TRP A 278 -19.56 -18.17 -6.08
C TRP A 278 -20.19 -19.50 -6.50
N PRO A 279 -20.08 -19.90 -7.78
CA PRO A 279 -20.52 -21.21 -8.25
C PRO A 279 -19.86 -22.32 -7.44
N LEU A 280 -20.65 -23.27 -6.94
CA LEU A 280 -20.11 -24.42 -6.26
C LEU A 280 -19.37 -25.28 -7.29
N ALA A 281 -18.13 -25.60 -7.00
CA ALA A 281 -17.39 -26.56 -7.80
C ALA A 281 -17.94 -27.96 -7.49
N THR A 282 -18.55 -28.61 -8.46
CA THR A 282 -18.54 -30.07 -8.49
C THR A 282 -17.10 -30.49 -8.70
N LEU A 283 -16.41 -30.83 -7.59
CA LEU A 283 -15.21 -31.66 -7.66
C LEU A 283 -15.54 -32.79 -8.65
N PRO A 284 -14.79 -32.96 -9.74
CA PRO A 284 -14.88 -34.19 -10.50
C PRO A 284 -14.73 -35.31 -9.48
N GLU A 285 -15.64 -36.29 -9.50
CA GLU A 285 -15.41 -37.54 -8.77
C GLU A 285 -13.95 -37.92 -9.02
N LEU A 286 -13.19 -38.13 -7.94
CA LEU A 286 -11.78 -38.51 -7.98
C LEU A 286 -11.59 -39.93 -8.57
N GLU A 287 -12.42 -40.33 -9.53
CA GLU A 287 -12.38 -41.59 -10.25
C GLU A 287 -11.68 -41.51 -11.61
N THR A 288 -11.20 -40.33 -12.06
CA THR A 288 -10.45 -40.24 -13.33
C THR A 288 -9.04 -39.67 -13.18
N ILE A 289 -8.28 -40.10 -12.17
CA ILE A 289 -6.80 -39.96 -12.17
C ILE A 289 -6.11 -41.20 -12.75
N HIS A 290 -6.83 -42.17 -13.32
CA HIS A 290 -6.23 -43.24 -14.12
C HIS A 290 -6.97 -43.47 -15.44
N LYS A 291 -6.52 -42.76 -16.47
CA LYS A 291 -6.21 -43.43 -17.74
C LYS A 291 -4.93 -42.77 -18.29
N PRO A 292 -3.81 -43.50 -18.37
CA PRO A 292 -2.56 -42.95 -18.84
C PRO A 292 -2.64 -42.78 -20.35
N GLU A 293 -2.58 -41.54 -20.83
CA GLU A 293 -1.90 -41.28 -22.10
C GLU A 293 -0.42 -41.12 -21.77
N GLU A 294 0.24 -42.29 -21.68
CA GLU A 294 1.68 -42.44 -21.60
C GLU A 294 2.34 -41.73 -22.79
N GLY A 295 3.06 -40.64 -22.51
CA GLY A 295 3.91 -40.00 -23.53
C GLY A 295 4.61 -38.71 -23.09
N GLU A 296 3.92 -37.79 -22.39
CA GLU A 296 4.43 -36.40 -22.29
C GLU A 296 4.52 -35.79 -20.88
N GLN A 297 3.95 -36.42 -19.84
CA GLN A 297 3.85 -35.79 -18.51
C GLN A 297 4.96 -36.17 -17.51
N ALA A 298 5.67 -37.29 -17.71
CA ALA A 298 6.77 -37.69 -16.82
C ALA A 298 7.96 -36.70 -16.85
N ALA A 299 8.12 -35.92 -17.92
CA ALA A 299 9.15 -34.90 -18.01
C ALA A 299 8.79 -33.61 -17.26
N LYS A 300 7.52 -33.21 -17.17
CA LYS A 300 7.12 -31.91 -16.58
C LYS A 300 7.10 -31.89 -15.05
N VAL A 301 6.64 -32.97 -14.40
CA VAL A 301 6.54 -33.03 -12.93
C VAL A 301 7.93 -33.06 -12.26
N GLY A 302 8.88 -33.78 -12.86
CA GLY A 302 10.27 -33.79 -12.39
C GLY A 302 11.00 -32.45 -12.60
N ILE A 303 10.54 -31.60 -13.53
CA ILE A 303 11.12 -30.27 -13.76
C ILE A 303 10.61 -29.28 -12.70
N ASP A 304 9.32 -29.30 -12.34
CA ASP A 304 8.73 -28.37 -11.36
C ASP A 304 9.23 -28.58 -9.93
N GLU A 305 9.39 -29.83 -9.47
CA GLU A 305 9.90 -30.12 -8.12
C GLU A 305 11.38 -29.74 -7.99
N VAL A 306 12.18 -30.02 -9.03
CA VAL A 306 13.59 -29.62 -9.13
C VAL A 306 13.73 -28.10 -9.24
N GLU A 307 12.77 -27.41 -9.86
CA GLU A 307 12.75 -25.94 -9.96
C GLU A 307 12.40 -25.28 -8.62
N LYS A 308 11.41 -25.82 -7.88
CA LYS A 308 11.08 -25.38 -6.52
C LYS A 308 12.22 -25.62 -5.53
N GLU A 309 12.84 -26.79 -5.56
CA GLU A 309 13.98 -27.10 -4.68
C GLU A 309 15.18 -26.18 -4.99
N TRP A 310 15.41 -25.89 -6.27
CA TRP A 310 16.45 -24.96 -6.69
C TRP A 310 16.19 -23.52 -6.23
N LEU A 311 14.95 -23.04 -6.32
CA LEU A 311 14.59 -21.70 -5.84
C LEU A 311 14.78 -21.57 -4.34
N SER A 312 14.31 -22.55 -3.56
CA SER A 312 14.51 -22.57 -2.11
C SER A 312 15.99 -22.53 -1.73
N LYS A 313 16.86 -23.21 -2.50
CA LYS A 313 18.31 -23.13 -2.32
C LYS A 313 18.84 -21.72 -2.58
N VAL A 314 18.36 -21.05 -3.63
CA VAL A 314 18.78 -19.68 -3.98
C VAL A 314 18.34 -18.68 -2.90
N GLU A 315 17.10 -18.78 -2.40
CA GLU A 315 16.56 -17.92 -1.35
C GLU A 315 17.31 -18.07 -0.03
N LYS A 316 17.57 -19.30 0.41
CA LYS A 316 18.41 -19.57 1.59
C LYS A 316 19.81 -18.98 1.45
N LEU A 317 20.36 -19.02 0.24
CA LEU A 317 21.68 -18.48 -0.03
C LEU A 317 21.72 -16.96 0.08
N ILE A 318 20.64 -16.29 -0.37
CA ILE A 318 20.43 -14.85 -0.17
C ILE A 318 20.30 -14.55 1.33
N GLU A 319 19.47 -15.27 2.07
CA GLU A 319 19.27 -15.06 3.51
C GLU A 319 20.54 -15.27 4.35
N LEU A 320 21.41 -16.18 3.92
CA LEU A 320 22.66 -16.44 4.64
C LEU A 320 23.73 -15.38 4.38
N HIS A 321 23.73 -14.76 3.18
CA HIS A 321 24.81 -13.88 2.73
C HIS A 321 24.38 -12.42 2.49
N TYR A 322 23.13 -12.04 2.80
CA TYR A 322 22.66 -10.68 2.52
C TYR A 322 23.52 -9.60 3.18
N SER A 323 24.07 -9.86 4.37
CA SER A 323 24.90 -8.91 5.12
C SER A 323 26.30 -8.70 4.50
N ASP A 324 26.76 -9.60 3.63
CA ASP A 324 28.06 -9.45 2.97
C ASP A 324 27.94 -8.50 1.76
N PRO A 325 28.64 -7.35 1.75
CA PRO A 325 28.61 -6.42 0.62
C PRO A 325 29.19 -6.96 -0.68
N ASN A 326 30.06 -7.97 -0.61
CA ASN A 326 30.66 -8.62 -1.78
C ASN A 326 29.75 -9.70 -2.38
N PHE A 327 28.64 -10.02 -1.71
CA PHE A 327 27.66 -10.94 -2.23
C PHE A 327 26.91 -10.32 -3.42
N THR A 328 27.14 -10.90 -4.61
CA THR A 328 26.63 -10.45 -5.90
C THR A 328 26.06 -11.63 -6.69
N THR A 329 25.44 -11.36 -7.84
CA THR A 329 24.99 -12.42 -8.76
C THR A 329 26.13 -13.36 -9.15
N SER A 330 27.36 -12.85 -9.25
CA SER A 330 28.57 -13.64 -9.57
C SER A 330 28.89 -14.66 -8.48
N THR A 331 28.98 -14.20 -7.24
CA THR A 331 29.31 -15.07 -6.09
C THR A 331 28.18 -16.08 -5.81
N ALA A 332 26.92 -15.67 -6.00
CA ALA A 332 25.78 -16.56 -5.89
C ALA A 332 25.79 -17.64 -6.98
N ALA A 333 26.14 -17.28 -8.22
CA ALA A 333 26.24 -18.22 -9.32
C ALA A 333 27.37 -19.25 -9.10
N GLN A 334 28.52 -18.80 -8.60
CA GLN A 334 29.63 -19.68 -8.19
C GLN A 334 29.22 -20.66 -7.09
N ALA A 335 28.55 -20.18 -6.04
CA ALA A 335 28.08 -21.00 -4.93
C ALA A 335 27.02 -22.04 -5.34
N LEU A 336 26.29 -21.79 -6.43
CA LEU A 336 25.30 -22.69 -7.01
C LEU A 336 25.86 -23.53 -8.18
N TYR A 337 27.15 -23.43 -8.49
CA TYR A 337 27.81 -24.10 -9.62
C TYR A 337 27.14 -23.84 -10.98
N VAL A 338 26.64 -22.62 -11.21
CA VAL A 338 25.99 -22.20 -12.46
C VAL A 338 26.62 -20.93 -13.02
N SER A 339 26.38 -20.64 -14.31
CA SER A 339 26.76 -19.34 -14.88
C SER A 339 25.84 -18.22 -14.37
N GLU A 340 26.34 -16.98 -14.30
CA GLU A 340 25.55 -15.80 -13.94
C GLU A 340 24.33 -15.62 -14.84
N ARG A 341 24.50 -15.82 -16.15
CA ARG A 341 23.41 -15.73 -17.13
C ARG A 341 22.35 -16.79 -16.86
N SER A 342 22.76 -18.01 -16.51
CA SER A 342 21.84 -19.11 -16.18
C SER A 342 21.08 -18.83 -14.88
N LEU A 343 21.77 -18.38 -13.83
CA LEU A 343 21.16 -17.98 -12.57
C LEU A 343 20.14 -16.87 -12.81
N GLN A 344 20.54 -15.79 -13.49
CA GLN A 344 19.68 -14.64 -13.73
C GLN A 344 18.45 -14.98 -14.56
N ARG A 345 18.62 -15.78 -15.63
CA ARG A 345 17.51 -16.20 -16.50
C ARG A 345 16.54 -17.10 -15.73
N ARG A 346 17.06 -18.11 -15.03
CA ARG A 346 16.25 -19.10 -14.30
C ARG A 346 15.54 -18.46 -13.09
N PHE A 347 16.25 -17.62 -12.35
CA PHE A 347 15.68 -16.88 -11.22
C PHE A 347 14.59 -15.89 -11.67
N LYS A 348 14.83 -15.15 -12.76
CA LYS A 348 13.83 -14.21 -13.28
C LYS A 348 12.60 -14.90 -13.86
N ALA A 349 12.78 -16.04 -14.52
CA ALA A 349 11.66 -16.84 -15.02
C ALA A 349 10.76 -17.33 -13.88
N ALA A 350 11.36 -17.71 -12.74
CA ALA A 350 10.64 -18.19 -11.58
C ALA A 350 10.03 -17.10 -10.69
N THR A 351 10.73 -15.99 -10.47
CA THR A 351 10.35 -14.97 -9.47
C THR A 351 9.83 -13.67 -10.07
N GLY A 352 9.92 -13.50 -11.39
CA GLY A 352 9.62 -12.25 -12.11
C GLY A 352 10.62 -11.11 -11.86
N LYS A 353 11.54 -11.26 -10.89
CA LYS A 353 12.51 -10.23 -10.46
C LYS A 353 13.94 -10.64 -10.81
N THR A 354 14.84 -9.67 -10.87
CA THR A 354 16.27 -9.96 -10.97
C THR A 354 16.84 -10.40 -9.62
N PHE A 355 17.90 -11.21 -9.63
CA PHE A 355 18.58 -11.65 -8.41
C PHE A 355 19.03 -10.45 -7.54
N LYS A 356 19.52 -9.40 -8.19
CA LYS A 356 19.97 -8.17 -7.52
C LYS A 356 18.81 -7.40 -6.87
N GLU A 357 17.63 -7.40 -7.46
CA GLU A 357 16.45 -6.78 -6.86
C GLU A 357 16.02 -7.54 -5.60
N SER A 358 15.93 -8.87 -5.69
CA SER A 358 15.58 -9.72 -4.56
C SER A 358 16.59 -9.61 -3.40
N LEU A 359 17.89 -9.61 -3.70
CA LEU A 359 18.93 -9.39 -2.69
C LEU A 359 18.78 -8.03 -1.99
N ASN A 360 18.50 -6.95 -2.74
CA ASN A 360 18.33 -5.63 -2.14
C ASN A 360 17.06 -5.54 -1.30
N GLU A 361 15.99 -6.22 -1.69
CA GLU A 361 14.73 -6.29 -0.93
C GLU A 361 14.98 -6.91 0.45
N VAL A 362 15.64 -8.07 0.52
CA VAL A 362 16.02 -8.72 1.78
C VAL A 362 16.90 -7.80 2.65
N ARG A 363 17.90 -7.15 2.04
CA ARG A 363 18.78 -6.20 2.77
C ARG A 363 18.00 -5.02 3.36
N LEU A 364 17.04 -4.47 2.63
CA LEU A 364 16.22 -3.34 3.07
C LEU A 364 15.22 -3.73 4.16
N GLU A 365 14.63 -4.91 4.07
CA GLU A 365 13.75 -5.46 5.11
C GLU A 365 14.50 -5.69 6.44
N LYS A 366 15.70 -6.28 6.38
CA LYS A 366 16.57 -6.45 7.55
C LYS A 366 17.03 -5.12 8.12
N ALA A 367 17.34 -4.15 7.24
CA ALA A 367 17.68 -2.80 7.67
C ALA A 367 16.51 -2.11 8.39
N CYS A 368 15.27 -2.27 7.90
CA CYS A 368 14.09 -1.75 8.57
C CYS A 368 13.95 -2.31 9.99
N GLN A 369 14.16 -3.61 10.18
CA GLN A 369 14.10 -4.25 11.51
C GLN A 369 15.16 -3.68 12.46
N SER A 370 16.39 -3.47 11.97
CA SER A 370 17.47 -2.88 12.76
C SER A 370 17.28 -1.39 13.06
N LEU A 371 16.64 -0.63 12.18
CA LEU A 371 16.31 0.77 12.46
C LEU A 371 15.23 0.88 13.56
N LEU A 372 14.25 -0.03 13.56
CA LEU A 372 13.21 -0.08 14.60
C LEU A 372 13.77 -0.45 15.99
N SER A 373 14.91 -1.14 16.06
CA SER A 373 15.60 -1.43 17.33
C SER A 373 16.51 -0.28 17.81
N GLY A 374 16.49 0.86 17.13
CA GLY A 374 17.24 2.06 17.52
C GLY A 374 18.70 2.09 17.06
N ALA A 375 19.09 1.21 16.11
CA ALA A 375 20.45 1.22 15.58
C ALA A 375 20.71 2.44 14.69
N LYS A 376 21.96 2.92 14.70
CA LYS A 376 22.36 4.10 13.90
C LYS A 376 22.29 3.79 12.40
N ILE A 377 21.69 4.68 11.63
CA ILE A 377 21.46 4.55 10.17
C ILE A 377 22.72 4.11 9.41
N ALA A 378 23.86 4.75 9.68
CA ALA A 378 25.11 4.41 9.02
C ALA A 378 25.57 2.98 9.32
N GLN A 379 25.41 2.53 10.57
CA GLN A 379 25.76 1.18 10.99
C GLN A 379 24.83 0.14 10.35
N VAL A 380 23.53 0.39 10.35
CA VAL A 380 22.54 -0.48 9.72
C VAL A 380 22.80 -0.67 8.23
N ALA A 381 23.22 0.38 7.53
CA ALA A 381 23.57 0.27 6.11
C ALA A 381 24.70 -0.75 5.89
N PHE A 382 25.77 -0.68 6.69
CA PHE A 382 26.88 -1.61 6.58
C PHE A 382 26.51 -3.03 7.03
N ASP A 383 25.79 -3.18 8.14
CA ASP A 383 25.38 -4.49 8.67
C ASP A 383 24.43 -5.24 7.72
N CYS A 384 23.69 -4.50 6.89
CA CYS A 384 22.80 -5.07 5.88
C CYS A 384 23.47 -5.20 4.50
N GLY A 385 24.80 -5.11 4.40
CA GLY A 385 25.53 -5.39 3.16
C GLY A 385 25.54 -4.24 2.14
N PHE A 386 25.29 -2.99 2.55
CA PHE A 386 25.50 -1.82 1.71
C PHE A 386 26.89 -1.22 1.95
N ASN A 387 27.62 -0.95 0.86
CA ASN A 387 28.93 -0.28 0.91
C ASN A 387 28.85 1.25 1.08
N ASP A 388 27.68 1.84 0.83
CA ASP A 388 27.47 3.28 0.87
C ASP A 388 26.14 3.61 1.57
N PRO A 389 26.17 4.27 2.74
CA PRO A 389 24.98 4.75 3.44
C PRO A 389 24.11 5.72 2.63
N SER A 390 24.69 6.47 1.68
CA SER A 390 23.95 7.39 0.80
C SER A 390 23.13 6.60 -0.22
N TYR A 391 23.76 5.62 -0.86
CA TYR A 391 23.08 4.68 -1.74
C TYR A 391 22.00 3.87 -1.01
N PHE A 392 22.30 3.40 0.21
CA PHE A 392 21.31 2.78 1.10
C PHE A 392 20.11 3.70 1.32
N SER A 393 20.35 4.96 1.71
CA SER A 393 19.26 5.91 2.00
C SER A 393 18.38 6.19 0.79
N GLN A 394 18.97 6.25 -0.42
CA GLN A 394 18.22 6.40 -1.66
C GLN A 394 17.37 5.16 -1.96
N ARG A 395 17.93 3.95 -1.77
CA ARG A 395 17.22 2.69 -2.00
C ARG A 395 16.13 2.44 -0.96
N PHE A 396 16.41 2.76 0.30
CA PHE A 396 15.46 2.71 1.40
C PHE A 396 14.28 3.65 1.14
N LYS A 397 14.55 4.89 0.72
CA LYS A 397 13.50 5.83 0.32
C LYS A 397 12.72 5.38 -0.91
N HIS A 398 13.38 4.78 -1.89
CA HIS A 398 12.69 4.26 -3.08
C HIS A 398 11.76 3.09 -2.74
N HIS A 399 12.18 2.23 -1.81
CA HIS A 399 11.43 1.03 -1.42
C HIS A 399 10.32 1.32 -0.38
N PHE A 400 10.60 2.13 0.64
CA PHE A 400 9.67 2.43 1.74
C PHE A 400 8.98 3.80 1.62
N GLY A 401 9.35 4.63 0.65
CA GLY A 401 8.79 5.97 0.44
C GLY A 401 9.33 7.06 1.38
N LEU A 402 10.02 6.70 2.46
CA LEU A 402 10.59 7.60 3.47
C LEU A 402 12.11 7.41 3.57
N SER A 403 12.87 8.48 3.86
CA SER A 403 14.30 8.29 4.15
C SER A 403 14.48 7.57 5.51
N PRO A 404 15.61 6.88 5.73
CA PRO A 404 15.88 6.22 7.01
C PRO A 404 15.75 7.16 8.23
N SER A 405 16.16 8.42 8.09
CA SER A 405 16.01 9.44 9.15
C SER A 405 14.56 9.80 9.42
N GLN A 406 13.77 10.00 8.36
CA GLN A 406 12.34 10.28 8.49
C GLN A 406 11.58 9.09 9.08
N PHE A 407 12.01 7.87 8.74
CA PHE A 407 11.43 6.64 9.26
C PHE A 407 11.61 6.50 10.78
N ILE A 408 12.75 6.94 11.33
CA ILE A 408 12.97 6.95 12.79
C ILE A 408 12.16 8.07 13.46
N GLU A 409 12.16 9.28 12.90
CA GLU A 409 11.46 10.45 13.46
C GLU A 409 9.93 10.29 13.50
N ASP A 410 9.35 9.54 12.55
CA ASP A 410 7.92 9.19 12.51
C ASP A 410 7.54 8.08 13.52
N GLN A 411 8.51 7.42 14.16
CA GLN A 411 8.27 6.44 15.23
C GLN A 411 8.46 7.04 16.63
N GLU A 412 9.21 8.15 16.75
CA GLU A 412 9.40 8.87 18.02
C GLU A 412 8.26 9.87 18.32
N ASN A 413 7.37 10.14 17.34
CA ASN A 413 6.16 10.95 17.47
C ASN A 413 4.90 10.08 17.41
#